data_AF-A0A0F9GK93-F1
#
_entry.id   AF-A0A0F9GK93-F1
#
_cell.length_a   1.000
_cell.length_b   1.000
_cell.length_c   1.000
_cell.angle_alpha   90.00
_cell.angle_beta   90.00
_cell.angle_gamma   90.00
#
_symmetry.space_group_name_H-M   'P 1'
#
loop_
_entity.id
_entity.type
_entity.pdbx_description
1 polymer ?
#
loop_
_entity_poly.entity_id
_entity_poly.type
_entity_poly.pdbx_seq_one_letter_code
_entity_poly.pdbx_strand_id
1 'polypeptide(L)'
;MVQILEKSLFDPILIEESKDVREIREVLDEILYAPDTRVRYYVMDELCNYIQSKFTDPEYKLKVFIAYQGIEVLGFVIAQIDPNYTSYSRKCGTFGWLYANSLDTCKHLLKQCEMFI
;
A
#
# COMPACT_ATOMS: atom_id res chain seq x y z
N MET A 1 31.84 -13.58 16.81
CA MET A 1 30.53 -14.24 16.63
C MET A 1 29.46 -13.45 17.39
N VAL A 2 29.27 -12.18 17.01
CA VAL A 2 28.40 -11.22 17.74
C VAL A 2 27.40 -10.53 16.79
N GLN A 3 27.71 -10.45 15.48
CA GLN A 3 26.84 -9.83 14.47
C GLN A 3 25.60 -10.65 14.06
N ILE A 4 25.54 -11.95 14.41
CA ILE A 4 24.42 -12.82 14.00
C ILE A 4 23.24 -12.69 15.00
N LEU A 5 23.50 -12.30 16.26
CA LEU A 5 22.47 -12.19 17.29
C LEU A 5 21.65 -10.88 17.22
N GLU A 6 22.20 -9.78 16.69
CA GLU A 6 21.47 -8.51 16.64
C GLU A 6 20.32 -8.51 15.62
N LYS A 7 20.37 -9.40 14.61
CA LYS A 7 19.32 -9.52 13.60
C LYS A 7 18.04 -10.20 14.10
N SER A 8 18.04 -10.84 15.27
CA SER A 8 16.89 -11.62 15.78
C SER A 8 16.01 -10.87 16.78
N LEU A 9 16.22 -9.58 17.00
CA LEU A 9 15.49 -8.78 18.00
C LEU A 9 14.41 -7.88 17.40
N PHE A 10 14.33 -7.75 16.08
CA PHE A 10 13.30 -6.98 15.42
C PHE A 10 12.29 -7.90 14.74
N ASP A 11 11.01 -7.63 14.96
CA ASP A 11 9.93 -8.33 14.27
C ASP A 11 10.17 -8.22 12.75
N PRO A 12 9.95 -9.30 11.98
CA PRO A 12 10.10 -9.25 10.54
C PRO A 12 9.10 -8.25 9.92
N ILE A 13 9.49 -7.60 8.82
CA ILE A 13 8.54 -6.83 8.02
C ILE A 13 7.55 -7.79 7.38
N LEU A 14 6.27 -7.63 7.69
CA LEU A 14 5.17 -8.37 7.11
C LEU A 14 4.45 -7.49 6.09
N ILE A 15 4.14 -8.05 4.91
CA ILE A 15 3.32 -7.36 3.91
C ILE A 15 1.98 -8.08 3.83
N GLU A 16 0.90 -7.36 4.09
CA GLU A 16 -0.45 -7.91 4.08
C GLU A 16 -1.31 -7.21 3.02
N GLU A 17 -2.20 -7.97 2.38
CA GLU A 17 -3.24 -7.42 1.51
C GLU A 17 -4.45 -7.03 2.35
N SER A 18 -4.84 -5.76 2.34
CA SER A 18 -6.06 -5.31 3.01
C SER A 18 -7.20 -5.08 2.02
N LYS A 19 -8.38 -5.54 2.42
CA LYS A 19 -9.67 -5.26 1.78
C LYS A 19 -10.62 -4.49 2.69
N ASP A 20 -10.22 -4.21 3.93
CA ASP A 20 -11.04 -3.44 4.87
C ASP A 20 -10.72 -1.96 4.71
N VAL A 21 -11.68 -1.21 4.17
CA VAL A 21 -11.52 0.23 3.95
C VAL A 21 -11.34 1.00 5.26
N ARG A 22 -11.80 0.44 6.40
CA ARG A 22 -11.57 1.06 7.72
C ARG A 22 -10.11 0.97 8.13
N GLU A 23 -9.50 -0.20 7.99
CA GLU A 23 -8.06 -0.39 8.23
C GLU A 23 -7.24 0.51 7.30
N ILE A 24 -7.58 0.54 6.01
CA ILE A 24 -6.92 1.42 5.03
C ILE A 24 -7.02 2.89 5.45
N ARG A 25 -8.18 3.33 5.97
CA ARG A 25 -8.37 4.70 6.45
C ARG A 25 -7.52 5.00 7.68
N GLU A 26 -7.45 4.07 8.64
CA GLU A 26 -6.62 4.21 9.84
C GLU A 26 -5.14 4.33 9.46
N VAL A 27 -4.68 3.48 8.55
CA VAL A 27 -3.31 3.53 7.99
C VAL A 27 -3.04 4.83 7.25
N LEU A 28 -3.97 5.28 6.41
CA LEU A 28 -3.85 6.56 5.71
C LEU A 28 -3.81 7.73 6.70
N ASP A 29 -4.58 7.70 7.78
CA ASP A 29 -4.45 8.73 8.82
C ASP A 29 -3.03 8.69 9.41
N GLU A 30 -2.43 7.54 9.69
CA GLU A 30 -1.05 7.50 10.20
C GLU A 30 0.00 8.08 9.23
N ILE A 31 -0.09 7.75 7.92
CA ILE A 31 1.01 8.00 6.97
C ILE A 31 0.78 9.18 6.01
N LEU A 32 -0.47 9.60 5.78
CA LEU A 32 -0.80 10.64 4.80
C LEU A 32 -0.44 12.01 5.36
N TYR A 33 0.64 12.60 4.86
CA TYR A 33 1.00 13.97 5.18
C TYR A 33 0.33 14.98 4.23
N ALA A 34 -0.44 15.91 4.79
CA ALA A 34 -0.85 17.14 4.11
C ALA A 34 -0.81 18.30 5.12
N PRO A 35 -0.20 19.47 4.79
CA PRO A 35 -0.10 20.59 5.72
C PRO A 35 -1.44 21.18 6.17
N ASP A 36 -2.45 21.23 5.28
CA ASP A 36 -3.82 21.61 5.65
C ASP A 36 -4.60 20.35 6.04
N THR A 37 -5.06 20.31 7.29
CA THR A 37 -5.78 19.17 7.85
C THR A 37 -7.12 18.89 7.16
N ARG A 38 -7.78 19.92 6.62
CA ARG A 38 -9.01 19.75 5.83
C ARG A 38 -8.69 19.09 4.51
N VAL A 39 -7.62 19.51 3.86
CA VAL A 39 -7.15 18.87 2.61
C VAL A 39 -6.80 17.41 2.86
N ARG A 40 -6.06 17.10 3.94
CA ARG A 40 -5.75 15.72 4.33
C ARG A 40 -7.02 14.88 4.49
N TYR A 41 -8.01 15.41 5.21
CA TYR A 41 -9.31 14.75 5.40
C TYR A 41 -10.00 14.46 4.05
N TYR A 42 -10.12 15.47 3.18
CA TYR A 42 -10.77 15.30 1.88
C TYR A 42 -10.02 14.30 0.99
N VAL A 43 -8.69 14.35 0.94
CA VAL A 43 -7.88 13.40 0.16
C VAL A 43 -8.09 11.98 0.67
N MET A 44 -8.05 11.77 1.98
CA MET A 44 -8.29 10.46 2.58
C MET A 44 -9.70 9.95 2.28
N ASP A 45 -10.72 10.81 2.38
CA ASP A 45 -12.11 10.42 2.11
C ASP A 45 -12.33 10.02 0.65
N GLU A 46 -11.87 10.85 -0.29
CA GLU A 46 -11.95 10.56 -1.72
C GLU A 46 -11.17 9.29 -2.09
N LEU A 47 -9.99 9.07 -1.49
CA LEU A 47 -9.20 7.87 -1.74
C LEU A 47 -9.88 6.61 -1.20
N CYS A 48 -10.42 6.64 0.02
CA CYS A 48 -11.20 5.53 0.59
C CYS A 48 -12.45 5.24 -0.25
N ASN A 49 -13.19 6.28 -0.68
CA ASN A 49 -14.36 6.13 -1.54
C ASN A 49 -14.00 5.50 -2.89
N TYR A 50 -12.89 5.94 -3.50
CA TYR A 50 -12.35 5.34 -4.72
C TYR A 50 -12.04 3.86 -4.52
N ILE A 51 -11.23 3.51 -3.51
CA ILE A 51 -10.85 2.13 -3.22
C ILE A 51 -12.09 1.26 -2.98
N GLN A 52 -13.03 1.74 -2.16
CA GLN A 52 -14.28 1.05 -1.87
C GLN A 52 -15.08 0.76 -3.15
N SER A 53 -15.19 1.73 -4.04
CA SER A 53 -15.89 1.57 -5.33
C SER A 53 -15.20 0.52 -6.24
N LYS A 54 -13.87 0.40 -6.16
CA LYS A 54 -13.10 -0.58 -6.94
C LYS A 54 -13.17 -1.98 -6.36
N PHE A 55 -13.19 -2.13 -5.03
CA PHE A 55 -13.41 -3.42 -4.39
C PHE A 55 -14.78 -4.03 -4.72
N THR A 56 -15.78 -3.20 -5.04
CA THR A 56 -17.10 -3.67 -5.47
C THR A 56 -17.20 -4.02 -6.95
N ASP A 57 -16.21 -3.67 -7.76
CA ASP A 57 -16.17 -3.93 -9.20
C ASP A 57 -15.33 -5.19 -9.50
N PRO A 58 -15.94 -6.32 -9.89
CA PRO A 58 -15.21 -7.57 -10.13
C PRO A 58 -14.26 -7.50 -11.33
N GLU A 59 -14.49 -6.59 -12.28
CA GLU A 59 -13.62 -6.41 -13.45
C GLU A 59 -12.41 -5.52 -13.14
N TYR A 60 -12.46 -4.77 -12.03
CA TYR A 60 -11.39 -3.88 -11.62
C TYR A 60 -10.44 -4.58 -10.64
N LYS A 61 -9.25 -4.92 -11.12
CA LYS A 61 -8.23 -5.55 -10.28
C LYS A 61 -7.47 -4.46 -9.51
N LEU A 62 -7.77 -4.32 -8.23
CA LEU A 62 -7.05 -3.45 -7.29
C LEU A 62 -6.72 -4.22 -6.01
N LYS A 63 -5.49 -4.04 -5.51
CA LYS A 63 -5.03 -4.53 -4.22
C LYS A 63 -4.37 -3.40 -3.44
N VAL A 64 -4.55 -3.41 -2.13
CA VAL A 64 -3.85 -2.52 -1.22
C VAL A 64 -2.93 -3.38 -0.36
N PHE A 65 -1.64 -3.07 -0.38
CA PHE A 65 -0.64 -3.74 0.43
C PHE A 65 -0.15 -2.80 1.53
N ILE A 66 -0.10 -3.31 2.75
CA ILE A 66 0.37 -2.58 3.93
C ILE A 66 1.57 -3.34 4.50
N ALA A 67 2.63 -2.61 4.82
CA ALA A 67 3.80 -3.16 5.48
C ALA A 67 3.74 -2.88 6.98
N TYR A 68 3.86 -3.93 7.77
CA TYR A 68 3.84 -3.87 9.24
C TYR A 68 5.14 -4.38 9.83
N GLN A 69 5.51 -3.84 10.98
CA GLN A 69 6.46 -4.46 11.92
C GLN A 69 5.86 -4.40 13.31
N GLY A 70 5.39 -5.55 13.81
CA GLY A 70 4.54 -5.58 14.99
C GLY A 70 3.24 -4.81 14.74
N ILE A 71 3.01 -3.73 15.48
CA ILE A 71 1.84 -2.84 15.34
C ILE A 71 2.14 -1.58 14.51
N GLU A 72 3.39 -1.36 14.10
CA GLU A 72 3.80 -0.14 13.40
C GLU A 72 3.58 -0.28 11.89
N VAL A 73 3.01 0.76 11.27
CA VAL A 73 2.87 0.86 9.82
C VAL A 73 4.17 1.40 9.22
N LEU A 74 4.85 0.57 8.43
CA LEU A 74 6.10 0.95 7.78
C LEU A 74 5.90 1.40 6.33
N GLY A 75 4.78 1.02 5.70
CA GLY A 75 4.60 1.23 4.27
C GLY A 75 3.21 0.91 3.77
N PHE A 76 2.88 1.45 2.61
CA PHE A 76 1.57 1.35 1.97
C PHE A 76 1.73 1.51 0.47
N VAL A 77 1.04 0.67 -0.31
CA VAL A 77 0.95 0.86 -1.76
C VAL A 77 -0.38 0.33 -2.29
N ILE A 78 -0.93 1.02 -3.28
CA ILE A 78 -2.08 0.58 -4.04
C ILE A 78 -1.57 0.01 -5.37
N ALA A 79 -1.82 -1.25 -5.66
CA ALA A 79 -1.52 -1.86 -6.95
C ALA A 79 -2.82 -2.05 -7.74
N GLN A 80 -2.85 -1.64 -9.00
CA GLN A 80 -4.04 -1.76 -9.85
C GLN A 80 -3.70 -2.18 -11.28
N ILE A 81 -4.58 -2.95 -11.92
CA ILE A 81 -4.54 -3.21 -13.36
C ILE A 81 -5.77 -2.54 -13.97
N ASP A 82 -5.57 -1.32 -14.48
CA ASP A 82 -6.66 -0.52 -15.04
C ASP A 82 -7.11 -1.10 -16.41
N PRO A 83 -8.42 -1.36 -16.59
CA PRO A 83 -8.97 -1.96 -17.82
C PRO A 83 -8.96 -1.01 -19.02
N ASN A 84 -8.63 0.26 -18.86
CA ASN A 84 -8.48 1.25 -19.92
C ASN A 84 -7.02 1.66 -20.14
N TYR A 85 -6.15 1.46 -19.16
CA TYR A 85 -4.71 1.71 -19.33
C TYR A 85 -4.01 0.57 -20.07
N THR A 86 -3.11 0.91 -20.99
CA THR A 86 -2.20 -0.02 -21.63
C THR A 86 -0.85 0.63 -21.88
N SER A 87 0.22 -0.16 -21.81
CA SER A 87 1.56 0.23 -22.24
C SER A 87 1.98 -0.71 -23.35
N TYR A 88 2.38 -0.18 -24.51
CA TYR A 88 2.67 -0.97 -25.72
C TYR A 88 1.55 -1.97 -26.07
N SER A 89 0.28 -1.52 -25.97
CA SER A 89 -0.93 -2.32 -26.21
C SER A 89 -1.11 -3.52 -25.27
N ARG A 90 -0.37 -3.59 -24.17
CA ARG A 90 -0.51 -4.62 -23.13
C ARG A 90 -1.08 -4.03 -21.85
N LYS A 91 -1.92 -4.81 -21.16
CA LYS A 91 -2.30 -4.51 -19.77
C LYS A 91 -1.06 -4.53 -18.90
N CYS A 92 -0.94 -3.54 -18.02
CA CYS A 92 0.18 -3.42 -17.10
C CYS A 92 -0.34 -2.96 -15.75
N GLY A 93 0.30 -3.47 -14.69
CA GLY A 93 0.08 -2.96 -13.35
C GLY A 93 0.54 -1.52 -13.26
N THR A 94 -0.23 -0.72 -12.54
CA THR A 94 0.15 0.63 -12.11
C THR A 94 0.12 0.67 -10.59
N PHE A 95 0.99 1.49 -10.02
CA PHE A 95 1.05 1.69 -8.57
C PHE A 95 0.50 3.07 -8.26
N GLY A 96 -0.56 3.11 -7.49
CA GLY A 96 -1.08 4.31 -6.84
C GLY A 96 -0.44 4.47 -5.46
N TRP A 97 -0.32 5.73 -5.03
CA TRP A 97 0.14 6.18 -3.70
C TRP A 97 1.10 5.21 -2.97
N LEU A 98 2.40 5.40 -3.17
CA LEU A 98 3.44 4.64 -2.48
C LEU A 98 3.98 5.44 -1.29
N TYR A 99 3.90 4.83 -0.10
CA TYR A 99 4.62 5.27 1.09
C TYR A 99 5.50 4.12 1.59
N ALA A 100 6.74 4.43 1.95
CA ALA A 100 7.65 3.50 2.61
C ALA A 100 8.63 4.31 3.47
N ASN A 101 8.75 3.94 4.74
CA ASN A 101 9.66 4.61 5.67
C ASN A 101 11.14 4.26 5.44
N SER A 102 11.43 3.23 4.66
CA SER A 102 12.78 2.80 4.32
C SER A 102 12.86 2.20 2.91
N LEU A 103 14.08 2.15 2.36
CA LEU A 103 14.34 1.48 1.08
C LEU A 103 14.04 -0.02 1.14
N ASP A 104 14.21 -0.66 2.30
CA ASP A 104 13.95 -2.08 2.47
C ASP A 104 12.44 -2.37 2.45
N THR A 105 11.65 -1.58 3.17
CA THR A 105 10.18 -1.64 3.12
C THR A 105 9.66 -1.45 1.71
N CYS A 106 10.21 -0.46 0.98
CA CYS A 106 9.87 -0.18 -0.41
C CYS A 106 10.12 -1.41 -1.31
N LYS A 107 11.28 -2.07 -1.17
CA LYS A 107 11.60 -3.29 -1.94
C LYS A 107 10.59 -4.42 -1.67
N HIS A 108 10.19 -4.61 -0.42
CA HIS A 108 9.21 -5.65 -0.06
C HIS A 108 7.83 -5.36 -0.66
N LEU A 109 7.37 -4.10 -0.62
CA LEU A 109 6.11 -3.68 -1.26
C LEU A 109 6.15 -3.83 -2.78
N LEU A 110 7.25 -3.43 -3.41
CA LEU A 110 7.42 -3.57 -4.86
C LEU A 110 7.42 -5.03 -5.29
N LYS A 111 7.97 -5.94 -4.49
CA LYS A 111 7.91 -7.37 -4.78
C LYS A 111 6.48 -7.91 -4.80
N GLN A 112 5.61 -7.46 -3.88
CA GLN A 112 4.19 -7.85 -3.90
C GLN A 112 3.45 -7.28 -5.11
N CYS A 113 3.80 -6.04 -5.47
CA CYS A 113 3.30 -5.38 -6.67
C CYS A 113 3.68 -6.14 -7.96
N GLU A 114 4.90 -6.65 -8.06
CA GLU A 114 5.35 -7.49 -9.18
C GLU A 114 4.58 -8.82 -9.25
N MET A 115 4.29 -9.42 -8.09
CA MET A 115 3.52 -10.68 -8.01
C MET A 115 2.02 -10.52 -8.30
N PHE A 116 1.51 -9.30 -8.29
CA PHE A 116 0.11 -9.00 -8.59
C PHE A 116 -0.19 -8.96 -10.10
N ILE A 117 0.81 -8.65 -10.94
CA ILE A 117 0.71 -8.57 -12.41
C ILE A 117 0.58 -9.96 -13.02
#